data_AF-A0A653CIL7-F1
#
_entry.id   AF-A0A653CIL7-F1
#
_cell.length_a   1.000
_cell.length_b   1.000
_cell.length_c   1.000
_cell.angle_alpha   90.00
_cell.angle_beta   90.00
_cell.angle_gamma   90.00
#
_symmetry.space_group_name_H-M   'P 1'
#
loop_
_entity.id
_entity.type
_entity.pdbx_description
1 polymer ?
#
loop_
_entity_poly.entity_id
_entity_poly.type
_entity_poly.pdbx_seq_one_letter_code
_entity_poly.pdbx_strand_id
1 'polypeptide(L)'
;MDDRTIDQIFAGSLENLPPVSSKIVRIFTSSTFTDTTMERNTLMAKCYPRIKDYCREKHGLEFQVVDMRWGVRDEATDDHMTTELCMKEIQNCQRLSMGPNFVVFLGQKYGYRPIPTYILSSELQLIRDELANTGHDVTLIDTWYRKDSNAVPPISVLQPISSILINFNNKRIPKLQAEDQGKWWDTLGKFQKLFRKAAASLYEQGKMDHDAMHNYFMSVTEREVINGVLNVKNTKNHCLAYIRYINNINLQNLKKASLFVDIINRSLDTESAKLLGNLRDERLPAKIESSNLQKYNIEWIGREGLDPETHDEYLKHFITHFYKNIIKLVDRAMRKEDSSAQGQIVTEILQHLHACKNSVKVFYGREDSLEHIERYMTDDSDKCLILYGEGGCGKTSLLAKAASMST
;
A
#
# COMPACT_ATOMS: atom_id res chain seq x y z
N MET A 1 -2.65 8.57 -27.57
CA MET A 1 -2.93 10.00 -27.29
C MET A 1 -3.70 10.55 -28.48
N ASP A 2 -4.44 11.65 -28.31
CA ASP A 2 -4.96 12.37 -29.47
C ASP A 2 -3.86 13.26 -30.08
N ASP A 3 -4.05 13.68 -31.34
CA ASP A 3 -3.04 14.44 -32.09
C ASP A 3 -2.71 15.77 -31.41
N ARG A 4 -3.73 16.43 -30.82
CA ARG A 4 -3.56 17.69 -30.08
C ARG A 4 -2.61 17.54 -28.88
N THR A 5 -2.73 16.47 -28.11
CA THR A 5 -1.82 16.22 -26.98
C THR A 5 -0.40 15.98 -27.47
N ILE A 6 -0.25 15.27 -28.60
CA ILE A 6 1.06 15.02 -29.20
C ILE A 6 1.71 16.34 -29.65
N ASP A 7 0.95 17.20 -30.33
CA ASP A 7 1.43 18.53 -30.75
C ASP A 7 1.87 19.39 -29.56
N GLN A 8 1.13 19.35 -28.44
CA GLN A 8 1.51 20.06 -27.21
C GLN A 8 2.82 19.54 -26.61
N ILE A 9 3.06 18.22 -26.66
CA ILE A 9 4.32 17.62 -26.21
C ILE A 9 5.47 18.10 -27.11
N PHE A 10 5.30 18.07 -28.43
CA PHE A 10 6.32 18.55 -29.38
C PHE A 10 6.58 20.05 -29.26
N ALA A 11 5.55 20.85 -28.93
CA ALA A 11 5.69 22.27 -28.65
C ALA A 11 6.36 22.59 -27.29
N GLY A 12 6.63 21.58 -26.48
CA GLY A 12 7.29 21.74 -25.18
C GLY A 12 6.38 22.22 -24.05
N SER A 13 5.05 22.18 -24.22
CA SER A 13 4.12 22.68 -23.21
C SER A 13 4.24 21.91 -21.89
N LEU A 14 4.37 22.62 -20.77
CA LEU A 14 4.41 22.03 -19.42
C LEU A 14 3.01 21.87 -18.80
N GLU A 15 1.97 22.32 -19.50
CA GLU A 15 0.58 22.24 -19.06
C GLU A 15 0.00 20.84 -19.34
N ASN A 16 -0.78 20.32 -18.38
CA ASN A 16 -1.55 19.07 -18.55
C ASN A 16 -0.77 17.86 -19.10
N LEU A 17 0.55 17.78 -18.84
CA LEU A 17 1.40 16.68 -19.28
C LEU A 17 0.81 15.30 -18.97
N PRO A 18 0.68 14.41 -19.97
CA PRO A 18 0.33 13.01 -19.73
C PRO A 18 1.34 12.32 -18.81
N PRO A 19 0.94 11.28 -18.06
CA PRO A 19 1.88 10.51 -17.25
C PRO A 19 2.92 9.80 -18.14
N VAL A 20 4.17 9.79 -17.70
CA VAL A 20 5.25 9.05 -18.37
C VAL A 20 5.02 7.54 -18.23
N SER A 21 5.18 6.81 -19.33
CA SER A 21 5.30 5.34 -19.35
C SER A 21 6.43 4.90 -18.42
N SER A 22 6.13 4.10 -17.40
CA SER A 22 7.17 3.46 -16.60
C SER A 22 7.69 2.23 -17.33
N LYS A 23 8.92 1.78 -17.09
CA LYS A 23 9.36 0.46 -17.58
C LYS A 23 9.35 -0.58 -16.46
N ILE A 24 8.32 -0.51 -15.60
CA ILE A 24 8.23 -1.33 -14.39
C ILE A 24 6.82 -1.92 -14.25
N VAL A 25 6.77 -3.21 -13.90
CA VAL A 25 5.60 -3.90 -13.35
C VAL A 25 5.86 -4.09 -11.86
N ARG A 26 5.18 -3.28 -11.03
CA ARG A 26 5.33 -3.29 -9.57
C ARG A 26 4.00 -3.68 -8.92
N ILE A 27 3.99 -4.79 -8.19
CA ILE A 27 2.77 -5.35 -7.62
C ILE A 27 2.82 -5.30 -6.11
N PHE A 28 1.80 -4.71 -5.48
CA PHE A 28 1.55 -4.89 -4.06
C PHE A 28 0.81 -6.20 -3.81
N THR A 29 1.36 -7.03 -2.92
CA THR A 29 0.75 -8.29 -2.48
C THR A 29 0.10 -8.09 -1.11
N SER A 30 -1.23 -8.07 -1.09
CA SER A 30 -2.04 -7.99 0.14
C SER A 30 -2.44 -9.38 0.61
N SER A 31 -2.12 -9.70 1.87
CA SER A 31 -2.62 -10.89 2.55
C SER A 31 -2.41 -10.81 4.06
N THR A 32 -3.11 -11.68 4.80
CA THR A 32 -2.75 -11.94 6.20
C THR A 32 -1.43 -12.71 6.28
N PHE A 33 -0.70 -12.54 7.39
CA PHE A 33 0.66 -13.08 7.54
C PHE A 33 0.70 -14.61 7.57
N THR A 34 -0.09 -15.25 8.43
CA THR A 34 0.01 -16.70 8.69
C THR A 34 -0.73 -17.54 7.67
N ASP A 35 -1.97 -17.14 7.33
CA ASP A 35 -2.93 -17.92 6.54
C ASP A 35 -2.37 -18.27 5.15
N THR A 36 -1.65 -17.36 4.49
CA THR A 36 -1.21 -17.52 3.09
C THR A 36 0.29 -17.83 2.95
N THR A 37 0.93 -18.32 4.02
CA THR A 37 2.38 -18.56 4.04
C THR A 37 2.79 -19.56 2.95
N MET A 38 2.00 -20.61 2.74
CA MET A 38 2.27 -21.68 1.77
C MET A 38 2.30 -21.14 0.33
N GLU A 39 1.31 -20.34 -0.04
CA GLU A 39 1.18 -19.68 -1.34
C GLU A 39 2.30 -18.69 -1.57
N ARG A 40 2.57 -17.81 -0.59
CA ARG A 40 3.61 -16.77 -0.70
C ARG A 40 5.00 -17.39 -0.89
N ASN A 41 5.35 -18.37 -0.08
CA ASN A 41 6.63 -19.08 -0.20
C ASN A 41 6.76 -19.75 -1.57
N THR A 42 5.68 -20.34 -2.05
CA THR A 42 5.64 -21.02 -3.35
C THR A 42 5.77 -20.02 -4.52
N LEU A 43 5.15 -18.84 -4.45
CA LEU A 43 5.31 -17.78 -5.45
C LEU A 43 6.74 -17.28 -5.53
N MET A 44 7.37 -17.01 -4.37
CA MET A 44 8.76 -16.58 -4.31
C MET A 44 9.71 -17.62 -4.90
N ALA A 45 9.53 -18.89 -4.55
CA ALA A 45 10.42 -19.96 -4.98
C ALA A 45 10.26 -20.30 -6.47
N LYS A 46 9.03 -20.32 -7.00
CA LYS A 46 8.73 -20.95 -8.29
C LYS A 46 8.13 -20.02 -9.35
N CYS A 47 7.49 -18.92 -8.95
CA CYS A 47 6.66 -18.12 -9.86
C CYS A 47 7.28 -16.76 -10.19
N TYR A 48 7.63 -15.95 -9.18
CA TYR A 48 8.17 -14.60 -9.38
C TYR A 48 9.44 -14.56 -10.23
N PRO A 49 10.42 -15.49 -10.09
CA PRO A 49 11.58 -15.52 -10.97
C PRO A 49 11.20 -15.66 -12.45
N ARG A 50 10.27 -16.56 -12.77
CA ARG A 50 9.79 -16.79 -14.14
C ARG A 50 9.06 -15.58 -14.71
N ILE A 51 8.26 -14.89 -13.89
CA ILE A 51 7.58 -13.66 -14.32
C ILE A 51 8.61 -12.56 -14.59
N LYS A 52 9.62 -12.44 -13.72
CA LYS A 52 10.71 -11.47 -13.88
C LYS A 52 11.48 -11.69 -15.17
N ASP A 53 11.88 -12.93 -15.44
CA ASP A 53 12.59 -13.28 -16.67
C ASP A 53 11.72 -12.96 -17.90
N TYR A 54 10.44 -13.34 -17.89
CA TYR A 54 9.52 -13.03 -18.99
C TYR A 54 9.35 -11.52 -19.22
N CYS A 55 9.15 -10.73 -18.15
CA CYS A 55 8.99 -9.28 -18.25
C CYS A 55 10.24 -8.62 -18.83
N ARG A 56 11.43 -9.05 -18.39
CA ARG A 56 12.72 -8.55 -18.86
C ARG A 56 12.99 -8.94 -20.31
N GLU A 57 12.88 -10.22 -20.64
CA GLU A 57 13.28 -10.76 -21.94
C GLU A 57 12.31 -10.38 -23.06
N LYS A 58 11.01 -10.37 -22.78
CA LYS A 58 9.99 -10.10 -23.80
C LYS A 58 9.73 -8.61 -24.01
N HIS A 59 9.72 -7.84 -22.91
CA HIS A 59 9.23 -6.45 -22.93
C HIS A 59 10.24 -5.43 -22.41
N GLY A 60 11.42 -5.85 -21.94
CA GLY A 60 12.39 -4.94 -21.32
C GLY A 60 11.90 -4.30 -20.03
N LEU A 61 10.94 -4.94 -19.33
CA LEU A 61 10.34 -4.42 -18.11
C LEU A 61 11.04 -4.96 -16.87
N GLU A 62 11.17 -4.11 -15.86
CA GLU A 62 11.54 -4.55 -14.52
C GLU A 62 10.30 -5.10 -13.78
N PHE A 63 10.43 -6.26 -13.14
CA PHE A 63 9.37 -6.84 -12.32
C PHE A 63 9.73 -6.75 -10.83
N GLN A 64 8.85 -6.13 -10.06
CA GLN A 64 9.01 -5.92 -8.62
C GLN A 64 7.75 -6.37 -7.87
N VAL A 65 7.95 -7.07 -6.75
CA VAL A 65 6.87 -7.44 -5.84
C VAL A 65 7.11 -6.74 -4.51
N VAL A 66 6.08 -6.05 -4.02
CA VAL A 66 6.04 -5.44 -2.70
C VAL A 66 5.18 -6.31 -1.81
N ASP A 67 5.82 -7.11 -0.95
CA ASP A 67 5.16 -7.86 0.12
C ASP A 67 5.67 -7.31 1.46
N MET A 68 4.84 -6.51 2.12
CA MET A 68 5.16 -5.90 3.42
C MET A 68 5.29 -6.92 4.54
N ARG A 69 5.01 -8.21 4.31
CA ARG A 69 5.24 -9.25 5.32
C ARG A 69 6.70 -9.69 5.38
N TRP A 70 7.52 -9.32 4.39
CA TRP A 70 8.96 -9.55 4.39
C TRP A 70 9.67 -8.22 4.63
N GLY A 71 10.26 -8.04 5.82
CA GLY A 71 11.10 -6.88 6.09
C GLY A 71 10.40 -5.68 6.74
N VAL A 72 9.21 -5.84 7.34
CA VAL A 72 8.76 -4.87 8.37
C VAL A 72 9.75 -4.94 9.51
N ARG A 73 10.48 -3.86 9.71
CA ARG A 73 11.45 -3.74 10.80
C ARG A 73 10.72 -3.49 12.12
N ASP A 74 11.35 -3.86 13.23
CA ASP A 74 10.79 -3.67 14.58
C ASP A 74 10.42 -2.20 14.83
N GLU A 75 11.16 -1.26 14.24
CA GLU A 75 10.90 0.18 14.33
C GLU A 75 9.52 0.57 13.75
N ALA A 76 9.08 -0.06 12.67
CA ALA A 76 7.77 0.23 12.08
C ALA A 76 6.59 -0.32 12.92
N THR A 77 6.86 -1.26 13.83
CA THR A 77 5.90 -1.70 14.85
C THR A 77 5.91 -0.73 16.03
N ASP A 78 7.10 -0.29 16.44
CA ASP A 78 7.30 0.70 17.51
C ASP A 78 6.58 2.02 17.24
N ASP A 79 6.72 2.55 16.03
CA ASP A 79 6.13 3.83 15.60
C ASP A 79 4.70 3.69 15.05
N HIS A 80 4.09 2.50 15.14
CA HIS A 80 2.74 2.21 14.60
C HIS A 80 2.57 2.54 13.10
N MET A 81 3.66 2.52 12.32
CA MET A 81 3.68 2.95 10.93
C MET A 81 3.27 1.88 9.92
N THR A 82 3.07 0.63 10.36
CA THR A 82 2.87 -0.52 9.46
C THR A 82 1.74 -0.28 8.45
N THR A 83 0.59 0.24 8.90
CA THR A 83 -0.55 0.54 8.03
C THR A 83 -0.25 1.64 7.02
N GLU A 84 0.40 2.72 7.47
CA GLU A 84 0.75 3.87 6.61
C GLU A 84 1.74 3.47 5.51
N LEU A 85 2.74 2.67 5.87
CA LEU A 85 3.70 2.11 4.91
C LEU A 85 3.00 1.24 3.86
N CYS A 86 2.06 0.37 4.26
CA CYS A 86 1.25 -0.39 3.30
C CYS A 86 0.48 0.54 2.34
N MET A 87 -0.19 1.57 2.86
CA MET A 87 -0.98 2.48 2.01
C MET A 87 -0.09 3.26 1.03
N LYS A 88 1.07 3.73 1.48
CA LYS A 88 2.06 4.42 0.64
C LYS A 88 2.58 3.51 -0.47
N GLU A 89 2.87 2.25 -0.16
CA GLU A 89 3.33 1.28 -1.15
C GLU A 89 2.24 0.90 -2.16
N ILE A 90 0.97 0.80 -1.74
CA ILE A 90 -0.15 0.62 -2.67
C ILE A 90 -0.22 1.80 -3.65
N GLN A 91 -0.15 3.03 -3.16
CA GLN A 91 -0.16 4.23 -4.01
C GLN A 91 1.04 4.25 -4.97
N ASN A 92 2.22 3.86 -4.51
CA ASN A 92 3.41 3.73 -5.35
C ASN A 92 3.22 2.69 -6.45
N CYS A 93 2.71 1.49 -6.13
CA CYS A 93 2.41 0.47 -7.14
C CYS A 93 1.38 0.95 -8.16
N GLN A 94 0.32 1.64 -7.71
CA GLN A 94 -0.72 2.18 -8.59
C GLN A 94 -0.19 3.27 -9.53
N ARG A 95 0.73 4.10 -9.04
CA ARG A 95 1.35 5.19 -9.83
C ARG A 95 2.43 4.69 -10.79
N LEU A 96 3.23 3.72 -10.36
CA LEU A 96 4.45 3.31 -11.06
C LEU A 96 4.28 2.08 -11.94
N SER A 97 3.30 1.21 -11.69
CA SER A 97 3.18 -0.04 -12.46
C SER A 97 2.43 0.15 -13.77
N MET A 98 2.99 -0.32 -14.88
CA MET A 98 2.34 -0.27 -16.18
C MET A 98 1.20 -1.28 -16.36
N GLY A 99 1.16 -2.34 -15.55
CA GLY A 99 0.19 -3.41 -15.69
C GLY A 99 -0.49 -3.74 -14.37
N PRO A 100 -0.43 -5.00 -13.90
CA PRO A 100 -0.95 -5.34 -12.58
C PRO A 100 -0.21 -4.51 -11.52
N ASN A 101 -0.97 -3.95 -10.59
CA ASN A 101 -0.42 -3.15 -9.49
C ASN A 101 -0.85 -3.68 -8.11
N PHE A 102 -1.88 -4.51 -8.05
CA PHE A 102 -2.41 -5.01 -6.79
C PHE A 102 -2.89 -6.45 -6.93
N VAL A 103 -2.48 -7.30 -5.98
CA VAL A 103 -2.93 -8.67 -5.84
C VAL A 103 -3.35 -8.88 -4.40
N VAL A 104 -4.55 -9.45 -4.19
CA VAL A 104 -4.99 -9.86 -2.86
C VAL A 104 -5.17 -11.36 -2.75
N PHE A 105 -4.70 -11.92 -1.63
CA PHE A 105 -4.98 -13.28 -1.18
C PHE A 105 -5.84 -13.23 0.09
N LEU A 106 -7.08 -13.71 0.00
CA LEU A 106 -8.00 -13.78 1.14
C LEU A 106 -8.31 -15.24 1.48
N GLY A 107 -8.03 -15.64 2.72
CA GLY A 107 -8.39 -16.95 3.25
C GLY A 107 -9.60 -16.88 4.18
N GLN A 108 -9.45 -17.44 5.39
CA GLN A 108 -10.46 -17.42 6.46
C GLN A 108 -10.00 -16.63 7.69
N LYS A 109 -8.85 -15.94 7.60
CA LYS A 109 -8.36 -15.02 8.61
C LYS A 109 -8.59 -13.57 8.19
N TYR A 110 -9.26 -12.79 9.05
CA TYR A 110 -9.43 -11.34 8.89
C TYR A 110 -8.16 -10.58 9.30
N GLY A 111 -7.48 -11.07 10.35
CA GLY A 111 -6.14 -10.66 10.72
C GLY A 111 -6.04 -9.45 11.65
N TYR A 112 -4.88 -8.79 11.61
CA TYR A 112 -4.52 -7.75 12.58
C TYR A 112 -5.34 -6.46 12.39
N ARG A 113 -5.91 -5.97 13.50
CA ARG A 113 -6.79 -4.80 13.58
C ARG A 113 -6.15 -3.70 14.45
N PRO A 114 -5.27 -2.86 13.91
CA PRO A 114 -4.56 -1.85 14.69
C PRO A 114 -5.51 -0.78 15.24
N ILE A 115 -5.07 -0.09 16.30
CA ILE A 115 -5.64 1.21 16.66
C ILE A 115 -5.05 2.31 15.77
N PRO A 116 -5.76 3.42 15.50
CA PRO A 116 -5.26 4.46 14.61
C PRO A 116 -4.07 5.21 15.21
N THR A 117 -2.99 5.38 14.44
CA THR A 117 -1.83 6.17 14.86
C THR A 117 -2.18 7.66 15.00
N TYR A 118 -3.06 8.16 14.14
CA TYR A 118 -3.53 9.53 14.11
C TYR A 118 -5.05 9.55 14.22
N ILE A 119 -5.57 10.36 15.13
CA ILE A 119 -7.01 10.57 15.34
C ILE A 119 -7.24 12.08 15.42
N LEU A 120 -8.34 12.60 14.85
CA LEU A 120 -8.71 13.99 15.09
C LEU A 120 -8.85 14.23 16.60
N SER A 121 -8.27 15.30 17.13
CA SER A 121 -8.31 15.52 18.58
C SER A 121 -9.75 15.66 19.10
N SER A 122 -10.66 16.20 18.28
CA SER A 122 -12.09 16.25 18.59
C SER A 122 -12.73 14.86 18.69
N GLU A 123 -12.36 13.94 17.80
CA GLU A 123 -12.87 12.57 17.80
C GLU A 123 -12.33 11.77 19.00
N LEU A 124 -11.03 11.89 19.30
CA LEU A 124 -10.46 11.23 20.47
C LEU A 124 -11.09 11.75 21.76
N GLN A 125 -11.40 13.05 21.84
CA GLN A 125 -12.11 13.62 22.98
C GLN A 125 -13.51 13.02 23.13
N LEU A 126 -14.27 12.86 22.04
CA LEU A 126 -15.58 12.19 22.08
C LEU A 126 -15.49 10.76 22.61
N ILE A 127 -14.51 9.98 22.13
CA ILE A 127 -14.25 8.62 22.60
C ILE A 127 -13.91 8.60 24.09
N ARG A 128 -13.03 9.51 24.52
CA ARG A 128 -12.61 9.64 25.92
C ARG A 128 -13.79 9.97 26.83
N ASP A 129 -14.63 10.93 26.46
CA ASP A 129 -15.77 11.35 27.25
C ASP A 129 -16.82 10.24 27.36
N GLU A 130 -17.09 9.51 26.26
CA GLU A 130 -17.98 8.35 26.25
C GLU A 130 -17.49 7.24 27.20
N LEU A 131 -16.18 6.97 27.21
CA LEU A 131 -15.58 5.97 28.11
C LEU A 131 -15.67 6.40 29.58
N ALA A 132 -15.39 7.67 29.88
CA ALA A 132 -15.51 8.21 31.22
C ALA A 132 -16.96 8.15 31.73
N ASN A 133 -17.92 8.53 30.90
CA ASN A 133 -19.35 8.50 31.23
C ASN A 133 -19.86 7.08 31.48
N THR A 134 -19.27 6.08 30.82
CA THR A 134 -19.60 4.66 31.01
C THR A 134 -18.77 3.98 32.09
N GLY A 135 -18.02 4.75 32.89
CA GLY A 135 -17.27 4.26 34.05
C GLY A 135 -15.97 3.52 33.72
N HIS A 136 -15.42 3.70 32.52
CA HIS A 136 -14.14 3.12 32.14
C HIS A 136 -12.98 4.05 32.47
N ASP A 137 -11.83 3.45 32.79
CA ASP A 137 -10.59 4.18 33.00
C ASP A 137 -10.02 4.69 31.66
N VAL A 138 -9.87 6.02 31.56
CA VAL A 138 -9.34 6.73 30.39
C VAL A 138 -7.86 7.06 30.51
N THR A 139 -7.20 6.73 31.62
CA THR A 139 -5.77 6.99 31.84
C THR A 139 -4.91 6.35 30.75
N LEU A 140 -5.36 5.22 30.19
CA LEU A 140 -4.68 4.55 29.09
C LEU A 140 -4.57 5.45 27.86
N ILE A 141 -5.67 6.15 27.50
CA ILE A 141 -5.70 7.11 26.38
C ILE A 141 -4.74 8.26 26.67
N ASP A 142 -4.85 8.84 27.86
CA ASP A 142 -4.06 9.99 28.30
C ASP A 142 -2.56 9.66 28.42
N THR A 143 -2.21 8.37 28.60
CA THR A 143 -0.83 7.91 28.64
C THR A 143 -0.23 7.83 27.24
N TRP A 144 -0.98 7.27 26.29
CA TRP A 144 -0.45 6.83 24.99
C TRP A 144 -0.70 7.80 23.83
N TYR A 145 -1.69 8.69 23.92
CA TYR A 145 -1.92 9.71 22.90
C TYR A 145 -1.45 11.08 23.36
N ARG A 146 -0.83 11.82 22.45
CA ARG A 146 -0.45 13.23 22.65
C ARG A 146 -1.07 14.11 21.58
N LYS A 147 -1.62 15.24 21.99
CA LYS A 147 -2.19 16.23 21.09
C LYS A 147 -1.08 16.97 20.36
N ASP A 148 -1.13 16.97 19.04
CA ASP A 148 -0.38 17.86 18.17
C ASP A 148 -1.29 19.02 17.74
N SER A 149 -1.03 20.20 18.30
CA SER A 149 -1.73 21.44 17.96
C SER A 149 -1.19 22.15 16.72
N ASN A 150 -0.08 21.67 16.14
CA ASN A 150 0.48 22.25 14.92
C ASN A 150 -0.23 21.72 13.66
N ALA A 151 -0.85 20.55 13.75
CA ALA A 151 -1.73 20.04 12.71
C ALA A 151 -3.02 20.89 12.63
N VAL A 152 -3.50 21.13 11.41
CA VAL A 152 -4.73 21.88 11.14
C VAL A 152 -5.68 21.01 10.30
N PRO A 153 -6.79 20.48 10.86
CA PRO A 153 -7.20 20.57 12.27
C PRO A 153 -6.28 19.78 13.23
N PRO A 154 -6.29 20.06 14.55
CA PRO A 154 -5.47 19.37 15.53
C PRO A 154 -5.73 17.85 15.56
N ILE A 155 -4.64 17.08 15.69
CA ILE A 155 -4.68 15.62 15.77
C ILE A 155 -4.06 15.12 17.08
N SER A 156 -4.47 13.94 17.50
CA SER A 156 -3.86 13.21 18.61
C SER A 156 -3.07 12.04 18.05
N VAL A 157 -1.79 11.96 18.41
CA VAL A 157 -0.80 11.02 17.87
C VAL A 157 -0.49 9.95 18.92
N LEU A 158 -0.63 8.69 18.53
CA LEU A 158 -0.21 7.54 19.32
C LEU A 158 1.32 7.53 19.45
N GLN A 159 1.82 7.50 20.68
CA GLN A 159 3.25 7.57 20.95
C GLN A 159 3.96 6.26 20.61
N PRO A 160 5.24 6.31 20.21
CA PRO A 160 6.06 5.12 20.00
C PRO A 160 6.05 4.20 21.22
N ILE A 161 6.03 2.88 21.03
CA ILE A 161 5.98 1.90 22.12
C ILE A 161 7.16 2.09 23.08
N SER A 162 8.35 2.27 22.54
CA SER A 162 9.61 2.45 23.26
C SER A 162 9.70 3.77 24.04
N SER A 163 8.84 4.75 23.75
CA SER A 163 8.77 6.00 24.53
C SER A 163 8.27 5.79 25.96
N ILE A 164 7.51 4.71 26.18
CA ILE A 164 6.95 4.32 27.48
C ILE A 164 7.54 2.97 27.95
N LEU A 165 7.65 2.01 27.03
CA LEU A 165 8.17 0.66 27.27
C LEU A 165 9.59 0.55 26.70
N ILE A 166 10.55 1.12 27.41
CA ILE A 166 11.93 1.35 26.94
C ILE A 166 12.67 0.10 26.42
N ASN A 167 12.27 -1.11 26.86
CA ASN A 167 12.93 -2.35 26.42
C ASN A 167 12.23 -3.02 25.25
N PHE A 168 11.16 -2.45 24.68
CA PHE A 168 10.38 -3.06 23.59
C PHE A 168 11.25 -3.50 22.38
N ASN A 169 12.28 -2.71 22.07
CA ASN A 169 13.26 -2.99 21.01
C ASN A 169 14.64 -3.41 21.53
N ASN A 170 14.78 -3.77 22.81
CA ASN A 170 16.06 -4.10 23.42
C ASN A 170 16.56 -5.50 23.06
N LYS A 171 17.15 -5.64 21.86
CA LYS A 171 17.74 -6.89 21.37
C LYS A 171 18.92 -7.40 22.20
N ARG A 172 19.51 -6.55 23.06
CA ARG A 172 20.64 -6.95 23.93
C ARG A 172 20.18 -7.76 25.13
N ILE A 173 18.95 -7.54 25.60
CA ILE A 173 18.39 -8.22 26.78
C ILE A 173 17.02 -8.83 26.41
N PRO A 174 17.01 -10.04 25.82
CA PRO A 174 15.78 -10.67 25.32
C PRO A 174 14.67 -10.84 26.37
N LYS A 175 15.04 -11.03 27.64
CA LYS A 175 14.08 -11.16 28.73
C LYS A 175 13.27 -9.88 28.95
N LEU A 176 13.95 -8.74 29.08
CA LEU A 176 13.29 -7.44 29.25
C LEU A 176 12.49 -7.06 28.02
N GLN A 177 12.99 -7.42 26.84
CA GLN A 177 12.26 -7.24 25.59
C GLN A 177 10.94 -8.00 25.59
N ALA A 178 10.96 -9.29 25.93
CA ALA A 178 9.75 -10.12 25.98
C ALA A 178 8.74 -9.61 27.01
N GLU A 179 9.21 -9.12 28.17
CA GLU A 179 8.36 -8.53 29.20
C GLU A 179 7.64 -7.27 28.69
N ASP A 180 8.37 -6.32 28.09
CA ASP A 180 7.78 -5.08 27.57
C ASP A 180 6.91 -5.32 26.32
N GLN A 181 7.28 -6.27 25.45
CA GLN A 181 6.41 -6.71 24.36
C GLN A 181 5.10 -7.30 24.87
N GLY A 182 5.15 -8.15 25.91
CA GLY A 182 3.95 -8.69 26.56
C GLY A 182 3.03 -7.59 27.09
N LYS A 183 3.60 -6.61 27.82
CA LYS A 183 2.85 -5.44 28.32
C LYS A 183 2.20 -4.65 27.20
N TRP A 184 2.89 -4.45 26.08
CA TRP A 184 2.32 -3.76 24.92
C TRP A 184 1.13 -4.52 24.33
N TRP A 185 1.28 -5.82 24.06
CA TRP A 185 0.20 -6.61 23.46
C TRP A 185 -1.05 -6.68 24.34
N ASP A 186 -0.87 -6.77 25.67
CA ASP A 186 -1.96 -6.66 26.64
C ASP A 186 -2.61 -5.27 26.61
N THR A 187 -1.80 -4.21 26.54
CA THR A 187 -2.24 -2.82 26.44
C THR A 187 -3.04 -2.57 25.16
N LEU A 188 -2.54 -3.03 24.02
CA LEU A 188 -3.22 -2.93 22.73
C LEU A 188 -4.56 -3.68 22.75
N GLY A 189 -4.62 -4.87 23.36
CA GLY A 189 -5.86 -5.63 23.51
C GLY A 189 -6.91 -4.88 24.35
N LYS A 190 -6.49 -4.15 25.39
CA LYS A 190 -7.39 -3.27 26.17
C LYS A 190 -7.84 -2.07 25.33
N PHE A 191 -6.93 -1.43 24.61
CA PHE A 191 -7.22 -0.31 23.72
C PHE A 191 -8.26 -0.65 22.66
N GLN A 192 -8.05 -1.76 21.95
CA GLN A 192 -8.98 -2.22 20.92
C GLN A 192 -10.39 -2.43 21.49
N LYS A 193 -10.51 -3.02 22.68
CA LYS A 193 -11.81 -3.21 23.34
C LYS A 193 -12.47 -1.89 23.70
N LEU A 194 -11.73 -0.97 24.32
CA LEU A 194 -12.26 0.34 24.74
C LEU A 194 -12.69 1.17 23.52
N PHE A 195 -11.83 1.26 22.50
CA PHE A 195 -12.10 2.07 21.31
C PHE A 195 -13.29 1.53 20.52
N ARG A 196 -13.36 0.22 20.29
CA ARG A 196 -14.51 -0.40 19.60
C ARG A 196 -15.81 -0.20 20.36
N LYS A 197 -15.78 -0.34 21.70
CA LYS A 197 -16.96 -0.12 22.55
C LYS A 197 -17.44 1.32 22.47
N ALA A 198 -16.53 2.29 22.61
CA ALA A 198 -16.86 3.71 22.53
C ALA A 198 -17.36 4.10 21.14
N ALA A 199 -16.68 3.67 20.08
CA ALA A 199 -17.05 3.95 18.70
C ALA A 199 -18.44 3.38 18.35
N ALA A 200 -18.75 2.14 18.78
CA ALA A 200 -20.06 1.55 18.60
C ALA A 200 -21.16 2.34 19.34
N SER A 201 -20.92 2.71 20.61
CA SER A 201 -21.86 3.53 21.39
C SER A 201 -22.11 4.90 20.74
N LEU A 202 -21.04 5.57 20.29
CA LEU A 202 -21.14 6.88 19.62
C LEU A 202 -21.89 6.80 18.29
N TYR A 203 -21.71 5.71 17.54
CA TYR A 203 -22.46 5.45 16.31
C TYR A 203 -23.95 5.23 16.60
N GLU A 204 -24.29 4.43 17.61
CA GLU A 204 -25.68 4.22 18.04
C GLU A 204 -26.35 5.53 18.51
N GLN A 205 -25.58 6.44 19.11
CA GLN A 205 -26.03 7.77 19.52
C GLN A 205 -26.09 8.79 18.36
N GLY A 206 -25.67 8.43 17.14
CA GLY A 206 -25.61 9.34 15.99
C GLY A 206 -24.54 10.43 16.08
N LYS A 207 -23.56 10.28 16.98
CA LYS A 207 -22.43 11.22 17.17
C LYS A 207 -21.20 10.87 16.32
N MET A 208 -21.20 9.70 15.72
CA MET A 208 -20.15 9.19 14.84
C MET A 208 -20.82 8.52 13.65
N ASP A 209 -20.31 8.73 12.43
CA ASP A 209 -20.80 8.03 11.26
C ASP A 209 -20.27 6.59 11.17
N HIS A 210 -20.80 5.80 10.24
CA HIS A 210 -20.43 4.40 10.09
C HIS A 210 -18.96 4.21 9.71
N ASP A 211 -18.40 5.07 8.87
CA ASP A 211 -17.03 4.92 8.37
C ASP A 211 -16.00 5.27 9.45
N ALA A 212 -16.26 6.33 10.21
CA ALA A 212 -15.50 6.70 11.39
C ALA A 212 -15.55 5.60 12.46
N MET A 213 -16.71 5.00 12.71
CA MET A 213 -16.84 3.87 13.65
C MET A 213 -16.07 2.65 13.14
N HIS A 214 -16.29 2.25 11.89
CA HIS A 214 -15.69 1.05 11.28
C HIS A 214 -14.15 1.14 11.21
N ASN A 215 -13.59 2.35 11.18
CA ASN A 215 -12.14 2.58 11.28
C ASN A 215 -11.50 1.89 12.50
N TYR A 216 -12.23 1.70 13.61
CA TYR A 216 -11.75 1.03 14.82
C TYR A 216 -11.86 -0.51 14.79
N PHE A 217 -12.58 -1.04 13.80
CA PHE A 217 -12.81 -2.48 13.60
C PHE A 217 -12.00 -3.05 12.44
N MET A 218 -11.54 -2.19 11.54
CA MET A 218 -10.93 -2.56 10.28
C MET A 218 -9.56 -3.25 10.44
N SER A 219 -9.37 -4.39 9.76
CA SER A 219 -8.05 -5.01 9.65
C SER A 219 -7.14 -4.27 8.66
N VAL A 220 -5.83 -4.48 8.79
CA VAL A 220 -4.87 -3.95 7.79
C VAL A 220 -5.19 -4.48 6.39
N THR A 221 -5.54 -5.76 6.26
CA THR A 221 -5.92 -6.37 4.99
C THR A 221 -7.16 -5.71 4.39
N GLU A 222 -8.17 -5.39 5.20
CA GLU A 222 -9.33 -4.64 4.69
C GLU A 222 -8.94 -3.25 4.18
N ARG A 223 -8.08 -2.52 4.92
CA ARG A 223 -7.57 -1.21 4.47
C ARG A 223 -6.83 -1.34 3.14
N GLU A 224 -6.01 -2.38 2.99
CA GLU A 224 -5.30 -2.68 1.74
C GLU A 224 -6.26 -2.96 0.60
N VAL A 225 -7.32 -3.75 0.81
CA VAL A 225 -8.33 -4.06 -0.22
C VAL A 225 -9.18 -2.83 -0.59
N ILE A 226 -9.53 -1.99 0.38
CA ILE A 226 -10.26 -0.74 0.13
C ILE A 226 -9.45 0.15 -0.81
N ASN A 227 -8.17 0.36 -0.51
CA ASN A 227 -7.32 1.27 -1.28
C ASN A 227 -6.78 0.63 -2.58
N GLY A 228 -6.61 -0.69 -2.59
CA GLY A 228 -6.08 -1.44 -3.73
C GLY A 228 -7.13 -1.84 -4.78
N VAL A 229 -8.40 -1.99 -4.38
CA VAL A 229 -9.47 -2.49 -5.25
C VAL A 229 -10.75 -1.67 -5.16
N LEU A 230 -11.31 -1.47 -3.96
CA LEU A 230 -12.68 -0.93 -3.82
C LEU A 230 -12.80 0.53 -4.25
N ASN A 231 -11.82 1.35 -3.89
CA ASN A 231 -11.77 2.77 -4.21
C ASN A 231 -11.15 3.05 -5.60
N VAL A 232 -10.63 2.03 -6.29
CA VAL A 232 -10.00 2.19 -7.59
C VAL A 232 -11.06 2.23 -8.70
N LYS A 233 -10.87 3.12 -9.68
CA LYS A 233 -11.80 3.29 -10.82
C LYS A 233 -11.81 2.09 -11.76
N ASN A 234 -10.63 1.50 -12.05
CA ASN A 234 -10.48 0.41 -13.01
C ASN A 234 -9.70 -0.76 -12.40
N THR A 235 -10.38 -1.88 -12.16
CA THR A 235 -9.79 -3.10 -11.61
C THR A 235 -9.35 -4.08 -12.71
N LYS A 236 -9.98 -4.01 -13.90
CA LYS A 236 -9.85 -4.99 -15.00
C LYS A 236 -8.44 -5.24 -15.49
N ASN A 237 -7.59 -4.21 -15.50
CA ASN A 237 -6.23 -4.31 -16.02
C ASN A 237 -5.16 -4.34 -14.92
N HIS A 238 -5.55 -4.16 -13.65
CA HIS A 238 -4.62 -3.79 -12.58
C HIS A 238 -4.70 -4.69 -11.36
N CYS A 239 -5.88 -5.26 -11.07
CA CYS A 239 -6.12 -5.99 -9.84
C CYS A 239 -6.37 -7.48 -10.13
N LEU A 240 -5.81 -8.35 -9.28
CA LEU A 240 -6.17 -9.77 -9.20
C LEU A 240 -6.57 -10.13 -7.76
N ALA A 241 -7.47 -11.10 -7.63
CA ALA A 241 -7.89 -11.63 -6.34
C ALA A 241 -7.88 -13.15 -6.32
N TYR A 242 -7.39 -13.71 -5.23
CA TYR A 242 -7.32 -15.14 -4.98
C TYR A 242 -7.97 -15.41 -3.63
N ILE A 243 -9.03 -16.20 -3.62
CA ILE A 243 -9.77 -16.58 -2.42
C ILE A 243 -9.53 -18.06 -2.15
N ARG A 244 -9.17 -18.41 -0.92
CA ARG A 244 -9.04 -19.79 -0.46
C ARG A 244 -10.00 -20.06 0.69
N TYR A 245 -10.70 -21.19 0.61
CA TYR A 245 -11.52 -21.72 1.67
C TYR A 245 -11.00 -23.10 2.08
N ILE A 246 -10.83 -23.31 3.38
CA ILE A 246 -10.44 -24.58 4.01
C ILE A 246 -11.68 -25.18 4.65
N ASN A 247 -12.00 -26.38 4.21
CA ASN A 247 -13.01 -27.22 4.82
C ASN A 247 -12.44 -27.93 6.05
N ASN A 248 -13.30 -28.20 7.03
CA ASN A 248 -12.99 -29.07 8.16
C ASN A 248 -11.80 -28.64 9.03
N ILE A 249 -11.57 -27.33 9.19
CA ILE A 249 -10.53 -26.81 10.08
C ILE A 249 -10.66 -27.41 11.48
N ASN A 250 -9.60 -28.06 11.96
CA ASN A 250 -9.60 -28.69 13.27
C ASN A 250 -9.45 -27.65 14.40
N LEU A 251 -10.58 -27.20 14.93
CA LEU A 251 -10.64 -26.25 16.05
C LEU A 251 -10.22 -26.85 17.40
N GLN A 252 -10.00 -28.16 17.53
CA GLN A 252 -9.44 -28.75 18.75
C GLN A 252 -7.95 -28.40 18.89
N ASN A 253 -7.24 -28.20 17.78
CA ASN A 253 -5.86 -27.74 17.76
C ASN A 253 -5.79 -26.22 17.53
N LEU A 254 -6.17 -25.43 18.55
CA LEU A 254 -6.23 -23.96 18.46
C LEU A 254 -4.90 -23.32 18.05
N LYS A 255 -3.76 -23.93 18.43
CA LYS A 255 -2.43 -23.44 18.03
C LYS A 255 -2.25 -23.45 16.52
N LYS A 256 -2.73 -24.48 15.83
CA LYS A 256 -2.69 -24.56 14.36
C LYS A 256 -3.85 -23.82 13.71
N ALA A 257 -5.07 -23.95 14.23
CA ALA A 257 -6.24 -23.28 13.68
C ALA A 257 -6.09 -21.75 13.67
N SER A 258 -5.49 -21.16 14.71
CA SER A 258 -5.26 -19.70 14.81
C SER A 258 -4.40 -19.10 13.69
N LEU A 259 -3.66 -19.95 12.96
CA LEU A 259 -2.90 -19.52 11.78
C LEU A 259 -3.82 -19.20 10.59
N PHE A 260 -5.01 -19.79 10.53
CA PHE A 260 -5.93 -19.73 9.39
C PHE A 260 -7.27 -19.07 9.71
N VAL A 261 -7.62 -18.96 10.99
CA VAL A 261 -8.83 -18.26 11.46
C VAL A 261 -8.52 -17.36 12.65
N ASP A 262 -9.37 -16.37 12.92
CA ASP A 262 -9.25 -15.55 14.13
C ASP A 262 -9.96 -16.22 15.31
N ILE A 263 -9.25 -16.29 16.43
CA ILE A 263 -9.70 -16.98 17.65
C ILE A 263 -9.67 -15.99 18.81
N ILE A 264 -10.77 -15.94 19.55
CA ILE A 264 -10.92 -15.15 20.78
C ILE A 264 -11.54 -16.06 21.86
N ASN A 265 -11.03 -16.00 23.09
CA ASN A 265 -11.54 -16.81 24.21
C ASN A 265 -11.67 -18.31 23.90
N ARG A 266 -10.72 -18.88 23.14
CA ARG A 266 -10.69 -20.29 22.70
C ARG A 266 -11.81 -20.71 21.73
N SER A 267 -12.52 -19.76 21.14
CA SER A 267 -13.52 -19.99 20.10
C SER A 267 -13.25 -19.12 18.87
N LEU A 268 -13.94 -19.41 17.77
CA LEU A 268 -13.90 -18.59 16.56
C LEU A 268 -14.40 -17.16 16.88
N ASP A 269 -13.65 -16.15 16.43
CA ASP A 269 -14.07 -14.75 16.51
C ASP A 269 -15.13 -14.47 15.43
N THR A 270 -16.39 -14.49 15.83
CA THR A 270 -17.55 -14.33 14.94
C THR A 270 -17.64 -12.93 14.34
N GLU A 271 -17.16 -11.90 15.05
CA GLU A 271 -17.11 -10.53 14.53
C GLU A 271 -16.12 -10.44 13.38
N SER A 272 -14.89 -10.93 13.59
CA SER A 272 -13.87 -10.98 12.54
C SER A 272 -14.33 -11.82 11.34
N ALA A 273 -14.99 -12.96 11.58
CA ALA A 273 -15.53 -13.79 10.51
C ALA A 273 -16.62 -13.07 9.69
N LYS A 274 -17.51 -12.30 10.34
CA LYS A 274 -18.55 -11.50 9.68
C LYS A 274 -17.94 -10.38 8.83
N LEU A 275 -16.97 -9.64 9.38
CA LEU A 275 -16.26 -8.58 8.66
C LEU A 275 -15.52 -9.13 7.45
N LEU A 276 -14.83 -10.27 7.61
CA LEU A 276 -14.17 -10.95 6.50
C LEU A 276 -15.17 -11.43 5.44
N GLY A 277 -16.32 -11.99 5.84
CA GLY A 277 -17.37 -12.40 4.90
C GLY A 277 -17.86 -11.25 4.04
N ASN A 278 -18.18 -10.11 4.64
CA ASN A 278 -18.57 -8.90 3.91
C ASN A 278 -17.47 -8.41 2.95
N LEU A 279 -16.20 -8.47 3.36
CA LEU A 279 -15.08 -8.07 2.49
C LEU A 279 -14.85 -9.06 1.34
N ARG A 280 -14.68 -10.34 1.66
CA ARG A 280 -14.21 -11.42 0.79
C ARG A 280 -15.31 -11.94 -0.14
N ASP A 281 -16.53 -12.05 0.35
CA ASP A 281 -17.62 -12.74 -0.35
C ASP A 281 -18.61 -11.78 -1.01
N GLU A 282 -18.68 -10.53 -0.53
CA GLU A 282 -19.62 -9.52 -1.05
C GLU A 282 -18.91 -8.37 -1.78
N ARG A 283 -18.16 -7.52 -1.06
CA ARG A 283 -17.59 -6.26 -1.59
C ARG A 283 -16.53 -6.50 -2.66
N LEU A 284 -15.60 -7.43 -2.42
CA LEU A 284 -14.53 -7.73 -3.37
C LEU A 284 -15.08 -8.34 -4.68
N PRO A 285 -15.90 -9.42 -4.66
CA PRO A 285 -16.47 -9.98 -5.89
C PRO A 285 -17.39 -9.01 -6.64
N ALA A 286 -18.08 -8.11 -5.94
CA ALA A 286 -18.92 -7.09 -6.58
C ALA A 286 -18.10 -6.04 -7.36
N LYS A 287 -16.82 -5.84 -7.02
CA LYS A 287 -15.96 -4.81 -7.62
C LYS A 287 -14.97 -5.35 -8.66
N ILE A 288 -14.49 -6.58 -8.50
CA ILE A 288 -13.45 -7.14 -9.37
C ILE A 288 -14.07 -7.93 -10.54
N GLU A 289 -13.40 -7.86 -11.70
CA GLU A 289 -13.77 -8.67 -12.86
C GLU A 289 -13.67 -10.16 -12.54
N SER A 290 -14.68 -10.94 -12.98
CA SER A 290 -14.72 -12.39 -12.76
C SER A 290 -13.49 -13.11 -13.32
N SER A 291 -12.94 -12.63 -14.44
CA SER A 291 -11.71 -13.21 -15.03
C SER A 291 -10.45 -12.97 -14.20
N ASN A 292 -10.49 -12.02 -13.26
CA ASN A 292 -9.38 -11.64 -12.39
C ASN A 292 -9.55 -12.20 -10.97
N LEU A 293 -10.64 -12.91 -10.71
CA LEU A 293 -10.93 -13.57 -9.44
C LEU A 293 -10.75 -15.09 -9.57
N GLN A 294 -10.00 -15.69 -8.65
CA GLN A 294 -9.83 -17.13 -8.55
C GLN A 294 -10.25 -17.61 -7.17
N LYS A 295 -11.00 -18.71 -7.11
CA LYS A 295 -11.49 -19.31 -5.85
C LYS A 295 -10.98 -20.74 -5.75
N TYR A 296 -10.56 -21.14 -4.55
CA TYR A 296 -10.07 -22.47 -4.24
C TYR A 296 -10.73 -22.99 -2.99
N ASN A 297 -11.18 -24.24 -3.03
CA ASN A 297 -11.64 -24.98 -1.87
C ASN A 297 -10.65 -26.12 -1.63
N ILE A 298 -10.14 -26.22 -0.41
CA ILE A 298 -9.18 -27.25 0.00
C ILE A 298 -9.60 -27.88 1.32
N GLU A 299 -9.05 -29.02 1.66
CA GLU A 299 -9.34 -29.74 2.90
C GLU A 299 -8.28 -29.48 3.97
N TRP A 300 -8.68 -29.41 5.23
CA TRP A 300 -7.74 -29.50 6.35
C TRP A 300 -7.26 -30.95 6.49
N ILE A 301 -5.96 -31.19 6.33
CA ILE A 301 -5.39 -32.54 6.36
C ILE A 301 -4.53 -32.75 7.61
N GLY A 302 -4.86 -33.80 8.38
CA GLY A 302 -4.08 -34.23 9.53
C GLY A 302 -4.00 -33.21 10.67
N ARG A 303 -2.90 -33.25 11.42
CA ARG A 303 -2.67 -32.36 12.58
C ARG A 303 -2.15 -30.98 12.18
N GLU A 304 -1.42 -30.91 11.07
CA GLU A 304 -0.75 -29.70 10.59
C GLU A 304 -1.71 -28.80 9.78
N GLY A 305 -2.75 -29.37 9.19
CA GLY A 305 -3.76 -28.67 8.41
C GLY A 305 -3.34 -28.52 6.97
N LEU A 306 -2.56 -27.47 6.68
CA LEU A 306 -2.01 -27.21 5.35
C LEU A 306 -0.52 -27.53 5.33
N ASP A 307 -0.12 -28.32 4.34
CA ASP A 307 1.27 -28.70 4.11
C ASP A 307 1.56 -28.77 2.60
N PRO A 308 2.73 -28.29 2.12
CA PRO A 308 3.06 -28.27 0.70
C PRO A 308 3.03 -29.62 0.00
N GLU A 309 3.34 -30.73 0.70
CA GLU A 309 3.33 -32.08 0.11
C GLU A 309 1.89 -32.56 -0.10
N THR A 310 1.06 -32.39 0.94
CA THR A 310 -0.36 -32.81 0.89
C THR A 310 -1.22 -31.92 -0.01
N HIS A 311 -0.79 -30.67 -0.26
CA HIS A 311 -1.51 -29.68 -1.07
C HIS A 311 -0.79 -29.32 -2.38
N ASP A 312 0.09 -30.19 -2.87
CA ASP A 312 0.91 -29.92 -4.07
C ASP A 312 0.06 -29.66 -5.32
N GLU A 313 -1.04 -30.39 -5.52
CA GLU A 313 -1.95 -30.18 -6.66
C GLU A 313 -2.57 -28.77 -6.63
N TYR A 314 -3.08 -28.37 -5.46
CA TYR A 314 -3.59 -27.01 -5.24
C TYR A 314 -2.53 -25.96 -5.58
N LEU A 315 -1.31 -26.14 -5.08
CA LEU A 315 -0.21 -25.19 -5.31
C LEU A 315 0.19 -25.12 -6.78
N LYS A 316 0.24 -26.25 -7.50
CA LYS A 316 0.52 -26.28 -8.94
C LYS A 316 -0.53 -25.52 -9.74
N HIS A 317 -1.82 -25.71 -9.43
CA HIS A 317 -2.91 -24.97 -10.07
C HIS A 317 -2.84 -23.49 -9.76
N PHE A 318 -2.62 -23.15 -8.49
CA PHE A 318 -2.47 -21.77 -8.03
C PHE A 318 -1.34 -21.03 -8.74
N ILE A 319 -0.12 -21.58 -8.78
CA ILE A 319 1.03 -20.98 -9.48
C ILE A 319 0.72 -20.80 -10.96
N THR A 320 0.11 -21.80 -11.59
CA THR A 320 -0.19 -21.77 -13.03
C THR A 320 -1.17 -20.66 -13.36
N HIS A 321 -2.24 -20.51 -12.57
CA HIS A 321 -3.21 -19.43 -12.73
C HIS A 321 -2.59 -18.06 -12.42
N PHE A 322 -1.79 -17.97 -11.36
CA PHE A 322 -1.07 -16.74 -11.01
C PHE A 322 -0.17 -16.25 -12.15
N TYR A 323 0.70 -17.13 -12.64
CA TYR A 323 1.59 -16.82 -13.76
C TYR A 323 0.80 -16.37 -14.99
N LYS A 324 -0.19 -17.16 -15.42
CA LYS A 324 -0.99 -16.85 -16.62
C LYS A 324 -1.71 -15.51 -16.50
N ASN A 325 -2.30 -15.20 -15.33
CA ASN A 325 -3.05 -13.97 -15.13
C ASN A 325 -2.13 -12.74 -15.11
N ILE A 326 -0.99 -12.81 -14.42
CA ILE A 326 -0.01 -11.72 -14.42
C ILE A 326 0.51 -11.46 -15.83
N ILE A 327 0.98 -12.50 -16.53
CA ILE A 327 1.49 -12.34 -17.90
C ILE A 327 0.42 -11.78 -18.84
N LYS A 328 -0.83 -12.25 -18.73
CA LYS A 328 -1.95 -11.73 -19.53
C LYS A 328 -2.18 -10.23 -19.30
N LEU A 329 -2.08 -9.76 -18.05
CA LEU A 329 -2.23 -8.34 -17.73
C LEU A 329 -1.03 -7.51 -18.21
N VAL A 330 0.19 -8.02 -18.05
CA VAL A 330 1.42 -7.37 -18.57
C VAL A 330 1.37 -7.26 -20.10
N ASP A 331 1.09 -8.35 -20.81
CA ASP A 331 0.99 -8.34 -22.28
C ASP A 331 -0.13 -7.40 -22.76
N ARG A 332 -1.24 -7.30 -22.02
CA ARG A 332 -2.32 -6.37 -22.35
C ARG A 332 -1.90 -4.92 -22.15
N ALA A 333 -1.15 -4.61 -21.09
CA ALA A 333 -0.61 -3.28 -20.86
C ALA A 333 0.34 -2.89 -22.00
N MET A 334 1.28 -3.78 -22.36
CA MET A 334 2.25 -3.53 -23.42
C MET A 334 1.63 -3.36 -24.80
N ARG A 335 0.52 -4.05 -25.11
CA ARG A 335 -0.22 -3.82 -26.37
C ARG A 335 -0.85 -2.43 -26.48
N LYS A 336 -1.03 -1.71 -25.37
CA LYS A 336 -1.55 -0.34 -25.37
C LYS A 336 -0.44 0.70 -25.48
N GLU A 337 0.82 0.30 -25.29
CA GLU A 337 1.95 1.21 -25.52
C GLU A 337 2.15 1.41 -27.02
N ASP A 338 2.40 2.66 -27.40
CA ASP A 338 2.79 2.99 -28.76
C ASP A 338 4.29 2.76 -28.93
N SER A 339 4.64 1.60 -29.47
CA SER A 339 6.02 1.20 -29.76
C SER A 339 6.54 1.72 -31.10
N SER A 340 5.79 2.58 -31.79
CA SER A 340 6.25 3.21 -33.04
C SER A 340 7.43 4.17 -32.79
N ALA A 341 8.18 4.50 -33.85
CA ALA A 341 9.26 5.49 -33.75
C ALA A 341 8.76 6.85 -33.23
N GLN A 342 7.56 7.26 -33.66
CA GLN A 342 6.91 8.47 -33.15
C GLN A 342 6.56 8.34 -31.65
N GLY A 343 6.01 7.19 -31.23
CA GLY A 343 5.71 6.92 -29.82
C GLY A 343 6.96 6.96 -28.92
N GLN A 344 8.10 6.47 -29.41
CA GLN A 344 9.39 6.54 -28.70
C GLN A 344 9.85 7.98 -28.50
N ILE A 345 9.84 8.80 -29.57
CA ILE A 345 10.20 10.22 -29.50
C ILE A 345 9.25 10.97 -28.57
N VAL A 346 7.94 10.74 -28.68
CA VAL A 346 6.93 11.36 -27.79
C VAL A 346 7.21 11.00 -26.32
N THR A 347 7.55 9.74 -26.05
CA THR A 347 7.87 9.29 -24.69
C THR A 347 9.14 9.97 -24.15
N GLU A 348 10.17 10.10 -24.97
CA GLU A 348 11.43 10.78 -24.61
C GLU A 348 11.19 12.27 -24.32
N ILE A 349 10.49 12.98 -25.21
CA ILE A 349 10.15 14.40 -25.01
C ILE A 349 9.32 14.53 -23.72
N LEU A 350 8.32 13.67 -23.53
CA LEU A 350 7.48 13.70 -22.33
C LEU A 350 8.29 13.49 -21.04
N GLN A 351 9.31 12.61 -21.05
CA GLN A 351 10.25 12.45 -19.93
C GLN A 351 10.99 13.75 -19.62
N HIS A 352 11.51 14.42 -20.65
CA HIS A 352 12.20 15.70 -20.50
C HIS A 352 11.28 16.80 -19.98
N LEU A 353 10.04 16.88 -20.45
CA LEU A 353 9.06 17.86 -19.97
C LEU A 353 8.69 17.65 -18.50
N HIS A 354 8.53 16.40 -18.04
CA HIS A 354 8.33 16.11 -16.62
C HIS A 354 9.55 16.48 -15.78
N ALA A 355 10.76 16.18 -16.25
CA ALA A 355 12.00 16.58 -15.57
C ALA A 355 12.13 18.10 -15.47
N CYS A 356 11.78 18.82 -16.55
CA CYS A 356 11.72 20.27 -16.60
C CYS A 356 10.72 20.81 -15.57
N LYS A 357 9.46 20.38 -15.63
CA LYS A 357 8.38 20.80 -14.71
C LYS A 357 8.72 20.59 -13.24
N ASN A 358 9.32 19.45 -12.90
CA ASN A 358 9.75 19.16 -11.54
C ASN A 358 10.89 20.08 -11.08
N SER A 359 11.83 20.40 -11.97
CA SER A 359 12.94 21.33 -11.68
C SER A 359 12.44 22.76 -11.50
N VAL A 360 11.50 23.21 -12.33
CA VAL A 360 10.90 24.55 -12.28
C VAL A 360 10.13 24.78 -10.98
N LYS A 361 9.38 23.76 -10.51
CA LYS A 361 8.55 23.86 -9.30
C LYS A 361 9.32 24.26 -8.05
N VAL A 362 10.62 23.94 -7.99
CA VAL A 362 11.49 24.19 -6.83
C VAL A 362 12.56 25.26 -7.11
N PHE A 363 12.47 25.94 -8.25
CA PHE A 363 13.45 26.94 -8.68
C PHE A 363 13.06 28.35 -8.19
N TYR A 364 14.04 29.11 -7.68
CA TYR A 364 13.85 30.47 -7.16
C TYR A 364 15.05 31.37 -7.51
N GLY A 365 14.79 32.62 -7.88
CA GLY A 365 15.82 33.65 -8.17
C GLY A 365 16.47 33.55 -9.55
N ARG A 366 17.67 34.14 -9.69
CA ARG A 366 18.55 34.09 -10.89
C ARG A 366 18.02 34.88 -12.10
N GLU A 367 17.34 35.98 -11.84
CA GLU A 367 16.70 36.85 -12.83
C GLU A 367 17.68 37.29 -13.93
N ASP A 368 18.85 37.82 -13.56
CA ASP A 368 19.87 38.28 -14.53
C ASP A 368 20.37 37.15 -15.44
N SER A 369 20.51 35.94 -14.88
CA SER A 369 20.96 34.76 -15.63
C SER A 369 19.88 34.26 -16.58
N LEU A 370 18.61 34.29 -16.16
CA LEU A 370 17.48 33.93 -17.01
C LEU A 370 17.33 34.91 -18.16
N GLU A 371 17.43 36.21 -17.90
CA GLU A 371 17.37 37.25 -18.92
C GLU A 371 18.51 37.11 -19.95
N HIS A 372 19.72 36.77 -19.50
CA HIS A 372 20.83 36.49 -20.40
C HIS A 372 20.57 35.28 -21.31
N ILE A 373 20.00 34.20 -20.78
CA ILE A 373 19.65 33.01 -21.56
C ILE A 373 18.53 33.32 -22.55
N GLU A 374 17.50 34.08 -22.14
CA GLU A 374 16.40 34.50 -23.00
C GLU A 374 16.90 35.35 -24.18
N ARG A 375 17.76 36.34 -23.90
CA ARG A 375 18.41 37.14 -24.95
C ARG A 375 19.23 36.28 -25.89
N TYR A 376 19.98 35.31 -25.37
CA TYR A 376 20.73 34.38 -26.21
C TYR A 376 19.81 33.52 -27.11
N MET A 377 18.69 33.02 -26.58
CA MET A 377 17.74 32.20 -27.35
C MET A 377 17.01 32.96 -28.46
N THR A 378 16.95 34.29 -28.35
CA THR A 378 16.26 35.19 -29.31
C THR A 378 17.22 35.92 -30.25
N ASP A 379 18.54 35.76 -30.05
CA ASP A 379 19.58 36.33 -30.90
C ASP A 379 19.89 35.42 -32.10
N ASP A 380 20.46 35.97 -33.17
CA ASP A 380 20.84 35.26 -34.40
C ASP A 380 22.22 34.57 -34.29
N SER A 381 22.79 34.50 -33.09
CA SER A 381 24.11 33.92 -32.83
C SER A 381 24.11 32.39 -32.99
N ASP A 382 25.06 31.88 -33.78
CA ASP A 382 25.31 30.45 -34.00
C ASP A 382 26.28 29.83 -32.96
N LYS A 383 26.79 30.64 -32.03
CA LYS A 383 27.75 30.20 -31.00
C LYS A 383 27.05 29.46 -29.88
N CYS A 384 27.57 28.31 -29.45
CA CYS A 384 27.03 27.53 -28.34
C CYS A 384 27.06 28.30 -26.99
N LEU A 385 25.93 28.36 -26.29
CA LEU A 385 25.83 28.83 -24.91
C LEU A 385 26.39 27.80 -23.92
N ILE A 386 27.31 28.24 -23.06
CA ILE A 386 27.92 27.40 -22.03
C ILE A 386 27.48 27.89 -20.64
N LEU A 387 26.73 27.05 -19.93
CA LEU A 387 26.45 27.23 -18.50
C LEU A 387 27.53 26.54 -17.67
N TYR A 388 28.38 27.32 -16.99
CA TYR A 388 29.46 26.82 -16.15
C TYR A 388 29.34 27.27 -14.70
N GLY A 389 29.95 26.52 -13.78
CA GLY A 389 29.90 26.76 -12.34
C GLY A 389 30.15 25.48 -11.55
N GLU A 390 30.31 25.61 -10.23
CA GLU A 390 30.63 24.48 -9.33
C GLU A 390 29.58 23.35 -9.38
N GLY A 391 29.96 22.15 -8.93
CA GLY A 391 29.02 21.03 -8.79
C GLY A 391 27.86 21.40 -7.86
N GLY A 392 26.62 21.11 -8.24
CA GLY A 392 25.44 21.39 -7.41
C GLY A 392 24.94 22.85 -7.42
N CYS A 393 25.56 23.79 -8.15
CA CYS A 393 25.11 25.20 -8.18
C CYS A 393 23.79 25.46 -8.95
N GLY A 394 23.13 24.42 -9.48
CA GLY A 394 21.80 24.53 -10.10
C GLY A 394 21.77 24.76 -11.61
N LYS A 395 22.85 24.53 -12.34
CA LYS A 395 22.93 24.71 -13.82
C LYS A 395 21.77 24.06 -14.59
N THR A 396 21.47 22.79 -14.29
CA THR A 396 20.38 22.04 -14.94
C THR A 396 19.01 22.64 -14.63
N SER A 397 18.78 23.07 -13.39
CA SER A 397 17.52 23.69 -12.99
C SER A 397 17.35 25.09 -13.60
N LEU A 398 18.43 25.85 -13.75
CA LEU A 398 18.44 27.12 -14.47
C LEU A 398 18.07 26.94 -15.95
N LEU A 399 18.66 25.94 -16.61
CA LEU A 399 18.33 25.62 -18.00
C LEU A 399 16.86 25.19 -18.15
N ALA A 400 16.36 24.34 -17.24
CA ALA A 400 14.96 23.94 -17.23
C ALA A 400 14.02 25.15 -17.03
N LYS A 401 14.39 26.09 -16.14
CA LYS A 401 13.61 27.31 -15.93
C LYS A 401 13.60 28.22 -17.16
N ALA A 402 14.74 28.44 -17.79
CA ALA A 402 14.81 29.22 -19.02
C ALA A 402 13.94 28.59 -20.13
N ALA A 403 14.06 27.28 -20.36
CA ALA A 403 13.25 26.56 -21.34
C ALA A 403 11.74 26.68 -21.06
N SER A 404 11.33 26.68 -19.78
CA SER A 404 9.91 26.86 -19.39
C SER A 404 9.34 28.26 -19.62
N MET A 405 10.20 29.25 -19.87
CA MET A 405 9.79 30.63 -20.17
C MET A 405 9.69 30.87 -21.68
N SER A 406 10.28 29.98 -22.50
CA SER A 406 10.26 30.05 -23.96
C SER A 406 9.05 29.36 -24.60
N THR A 407 8.23 28.67 -23.80
CA THR A 407 7.01 27.95 -24.20
C THR A 407 5.79 28.71 -23.73
#